data_AF-A0A1G7RQI9-F1
#
_entry.id   AF-A0A1G7RQI9-F1
#
_cell.length_a   1.000
_cell.length_b   1.000
_cell.length_c   1.000
_cell.angle_alpha   90.00
_cell.angle_beta   90.00
_cell.angle_gamma   90.00
#
_symmetry.space_group_name_H-M   'P 1'
#
loop_
_entity.id
_entity.type
_entity.pdbx_description
1 polymer ?
#
loop_
_entity_poly.entity_id
_entity_poly.type
_entity_poly.pdbx_seq_one_letter_code
_entity_poly.pdbx_strand_id
1 'polypeptide(L)'
;MFNTLKDLVGLRIDDDKIKSFIENNGFKYPKKPFISNRSTDTSYWVENKKLGVDLLFDARIYLDNFPHIQGDKKGIFIPVLSSVRWYNNKSKTEFPLGLDFNADFESLKMKLGEPTLKSSEISPIWLNDDGSESFYRWKKPLDSENDIVWGLEFTDRQIIKYFSLGLNNPMPLYHFYYEWLYESFEKLLSSKEFYNTAHLMFLQWAIENDLVRTDEQQSAVARDIKEGKLPVTEWIRALKRGYILEDDFSAEVPFIHAYLQNMSGHDILYTRDVAYSFLTTAELKENYFGEAATKQLNEIAYNESNYEIVKSIIDKRLAEYKEHKFSNSKQL
;
A
#
# COMPACT_ATOMS: atom_id res chain seq x y z
N MET A 1 -1.65 -12.31 26.62
CA MET A 1 -2.19 -12.42 25.25
C MET A 1 -1.38 -11.63 24.24
N PHE A 2 -1.03 -10.36 24.51
CA PHE A 2 -0.23 -9.54 23.57
C PHE A 2 1.08 -10.21 23.12
N ASN A 3 1.98 -10.56 24.06
CA ASN A 3 3.25 -11.21 23.73
C ASN A 3 3.09 -12.53 22.99
N THR A 4 2.12 -13.36 23.41
CA THR A 4 1.78 -14.60 22.69
C THR A 4 1.42 -14.33 21.24
N LEU A 5 0.60 -13.31 20.97
CA LEU A 5 0.21 -12.96 19.60
C LEU A 5 1.35 -12.30 18.83
N LYS A 6 2.24 -11.55 19.49
CA LYS A 6 3.48 -11.02 18.89
C LYS A 6 4.32 -12.17 18.32
N ASP A 7 4.51 -13.24 19.08
CA ASP A 7 5.30 -14.41 18.67
C ASP A 7 4.62 -15.25 17.57
N LEU A 8 3.36 -14.95 17.25
CA LEU A 8 2.56 -15.64 16.22
C LEU A 8 2.44 -14.82 14.92
N VAL A 9 2.61 -13.50 14.97
CA VAL A 9 2.56 -12.64 13.78
C VAL A 9 3.60 -13.12 12.75
N GLY A 10 3.21 -13.17 11.48
CA GLY A 10 4.04 -13.68 10.39
C GLY A 10 4.01 -15.20 10.23
N LEU A 11 3.48 -15.97 11.20
CA LEU A 11 3.33 -17.42 11.04
C LEU A 11 2.16 -17.77 10.11
N ARG A 12 2.32 -18.86 9.38
CA ARG A 12 1.30 -19.41 8.47
C ARG A 12 0.08 -19.87 9.26
N ILE A 13 -1.11 -19.77 8.66
CA ILE A 13 -2.36 -20.28 9.25
C ILE A 13 -2.27 -21.77 9.65
N ASP A 14 -1.47 -22.55 8.93
CA ASP A 14 -1.31 -23.99 9.14
C ASP A 14 -0.17 -24.36 10.09
N ASP A 15 0.51 -23.39 10.70
CA ASP A 15 1.50 -23.61 11.75
C ASP A 15 0.83 -24.17 13.02
N ASP A 16 1.49 -25.13 13.67
CA ASP A 16 0.94 -25.81 14.85
C ASP A 16 0.74 -24.86 16.04
N LYS A 17 1.57 -23.81 16.17
CA LYS A 17 1.40 -22.78 17.21
C LYS A 17 0.15 -21.94 16.94
N ILE A 18 -0.11 -21.60 15.67
CA ILE A 18 -1.33 -20.87 15.27
C ILE A 18 -2.58 -21.72 15.51
N LYS A 19 -2.59 -22.97 15.05
CA LYS A 19 -3.70 -23.91 15.28
C LYS A 19 -3.99 -24.06 16.78
N SER A 20 -2.95 -24.33 17.57
CA SER A 20 -3.06 -24.47 19.02
C SER A 20 -3.61 -23.20 19.68
N PHE A 21 -3.17 -22.02 19.24
CA PHE A 21 -3.68 -20.75 19.75
C PHE A 21 -5.17 -20.57 19.44
N ILE A 22 -5.59 -20.80 18.19
CA ILE A 22 -6.98 -20.68 17.75
C ILE A 22 -7.88 -21.61 18.58
N GLU A 23 -7.49 -22.88 18.71
CA GLU A 23 -8.26 -23.90 19.43
C GLU A 23 -8.36 -23.59 20.93
N ASN A 24 -7.23 -23.31 21.59
CA ASN A 24 -7.18 -23.08 23.03
C ASN A 24 -7.90 -21.79 23.46
N ASN A 25 -8.02 -20.81 22.58
CA ASN A 25 -8.70 -19.54 22.86
C ASN A 25 -10.13 -19.49 22.30
N GLY A 26 -10.65 -20.61 21.79
CA GLY A 26 -12.04 -20.74 21.35
C GLY A 26 -12.38 -19.96 20.09
N PHE A 27 -11.38 -19.66 19.25
CA PHE A 27 -11.62 -19.16 17.89
C PHE A 27 -12.14 -20.30 17.02
N LYS A 28 -12.90 -19.96 15.97
CA LYS A 28 -13.33 -20.94 14.98
C LYS A 28 -12.28 -21.05 13.89
N TYR A 29 -11.58 -22.17 13.82
CA TYR A 29 -10.62 -22.40 12.74
C TYR A 29 -11.32 -22.35 11.36
N PRO A 30 -10.75 -21.65 10.37
CA PRO A 30 -11.38 -21.48 9.06
C PRO A 30 -11.51 -22.83 8.34
N LYS A 31 -12.69 -23.09 7.76
CA LYS A 31 -12.92 -24.31 6.96
C LYS A 31 -12.05 -24.37 5.70
N LYS A 32 -11.69 -23.20 5.17
CA LYS A 32 -10.80 -23.02 4.03
C LYS A 32 -9.67 -22.08 4.49
N PRO A 33 -8.60 -22.63 5.10
CA PRO A 33 -7.51 -21.80 5.62
C PRO A 33 -6.67 -21.16 4.51
N PHE A 34 -6.78 -21.64 3.27
CA PHE A 34 -6.00 -21.16 2.13
C PHE A 34 -6.80 -20.18 1.28
N ILE A 35 -6.08 -19.33 0.55
CA ILE A 35 -6.66 -18.31 -0.31
C ILE A 35 -6.41 -18.68 -1.76
N SER A 36 -7.44 -18.60 -2.60
CA SER A 36 -7.30 -18.86 -4.03
C SER A 36 -7.16 -17.56 -4.81
N ASN A 37 -6.27 -17.52 -5.79
CA ASN A 37 -6.19 -16.38 -6.71
C ASN A 37 -7.35 -16.26 -7.71
N ARG A 38 -8.28 -17.22 -7.70
CA ARG A 38 -9.58 -17.08 -8.36
C ARG A 38 -10.55 -16.23 -7.56
N SER A 39 -10.28 -16.03 -6.27
CA SER A 39 -11.01 -15.07 -5.43
C SER A 39 -10.43 -13.68 -5.62
N THR A 40 -11.27 -12.67 -5.49
CA THR A 40 -10.83 -11.28 -5.30
C THR A 40 -10.23 -11.07 -3.91
N ASP A 41 -10.62 -11.89 -2.94
CA ASP A 41 -10.13 -11.80 -1.57
C ASP A 41 -8.69 -12.28 -1.46
N THR A 42 -7.83 -11.45 -0.88
CA THR A 42 -6.43 -11.77 -0.57
C THR A 42 -6.21 -12.05 0.91
N SER A 43 -7.23 -11.81 1.74
CA SER A 43 -7.18 -11.96 3.19
C SER A 43 -8.54 -12.33 3.77
N TYR A 44 -8.55 -12.79 5.03
CA TYR A 44 -9.77 -13.01 5.80
C TYR A 44 -9.55 -12.83 7.30
N TRP A 45 -10.61 -12.49 8.02
CA TRP A 45 -10.61 -12.40 9.48
C TRP A 45 -11.08 -13.71 10.13
N VAL A 46 -10.40 -14.10 11.21
CA VAL A 46 -10.84 -15.10 12.17
C VAL A 46 -11.21 -14.36 13.45
N GLU A 47 -12.51 -14.14 13.64
CA GLU A 47 -13.03 -13.28 14.70
C GLU A 47 -13.29 -14.04 16.01
N ASN A 48 -13.10 -13.38 17.15
CA ASN A 48 -13.54 -13.87 18.45
C ASN A 48 -14.18 -12.74 19.28
N LYS A 49 -15.49 -12.57 19.09
CA LYS A 49 -16.31 -11.56 19.76
C LYS A 49 -16.32 -11.69 21.29
N LYS A 50 -16.09 -12.89 21.84
CA LYS A 50 -16.04 -13.10 23.29
C LYS A 50 -14.78 -12.48 23.89
N LEU A 51 -13.65 -12.67 23.23
CA LEU A 51 -12.37 -12.07 23.62
C LEU A 51 -12.22 -10.62 23.16
N GLY A 52 -12.99 -10.21 22.15
CA GLY A 52 -12.87 -8.91 21.51
C GLY A 52 -11.60 -8.80 20.66
N VAL A 53 -11.13 -9.93 20.11
CA VAL A 53 -9.88 -10.05 19.35
C VAL A 53 -10.18 -10.70 18.00
N ASP A 54 -9.69 -10.09 16.92
CA ASP A 54 -9.78 -10.65 15.57
C ASP A 54 -8.37 -10.83 14.99
N LEU A 55 -8.20 -11.90 14.22
CA LEU A 55 -6.95 -12.28 13.56
C LEU A 55 -7.11 -12.15 12.04
N LEU A 56 -6.35 -11.27 11.40
CA LEU A 56 -6.29 -11.13 9.95
C LEU A 56 -5.21 -12.06 9.40
N PHE A 57 -5.64 -12.99 8.57
CA PHE A 57 -4.76 -13.81 7.75
C PHE A 57 -4.74 -13.24 6.34
N ASP A 58 -3.55 -12.89 5.87
CA ASP A 58 -3.34 -12.29 4.55
C ASP A 58 -2.29 -13.07 3.78
N ALA A 59 -2.53 -13.26 2.49
CA ALA A 59 -1.59 -13.93 1.60
C ALA A 59 -0.75 -12.94 0.79
N ARG A 60 -1.07 -11.63 0.83
CA ARG A 60 -0.28 -10.55 0.20
C ARG A 60 0.29 -9.60 1.24
N ILE A 61 1.56 -9.82 1.58
CA ILE A 61 2.24 -9.13 2.69
C ILE A 61 3.20 -8.03 2.23
N TYR A 62 3.56 -7.99 0.94
CA TYR A 62 4.41 -6.95 0.32
C TYR A 62 5.68 -6.59 1.13
N LEU A 63 6.23 -7.57 1.86
CA LEU A 63 7.47 -7.46 2.62
C LEU A 63 8.45 -8.55 2.12
N ASP A 64 9.72 -8.19 1.97
CA ASP A 64 10.72 -9.06 1.36
C ASP A 64 10.99 -10.33 2.19
N ASN A 65 10.91 -10.23 3.52
CA ASN A 65 11.01 -11.33 4.48
C ASN A 65 9.74 -12.21 4.55
N PHE A 66 8.62 -11.78 3.95
CA PHE A 66 7.36 -12.53 3.89
C PHE A 66 6.86 -12.69 2.45
N PRO A 67 7.57 -13.46 1.60
CA PRO A 67 7.18 -13.66 0.22
C PRO A 67 5.87 -14.47 0.10
N HIS A 68 5.23 -14.39 -1.08
CA HIS A 68 4.03 -15.17 -1.39
C HIS A 68 4.25 -16.68 -1.18
N ILE A 69 3.52 -17.27 -0.23
CA ILE A 69 3.65 -18.70 0.11
C ILE A 69 2.67 -19.52 -0.73
N GLN A 70 3.19 -20.35 -1.63
CA GLN A 70 2.38 -21.27 -2.42
C GLN A 70 1.94 -22.48 -1.59
N GLY A 71 0.68 -22.86 -1.74
CA GLY A 71 0.16 -24.12 -1.24
C GLY A 71 0.37 -25.27 -2.23
N ASP A 72 -0.14 -26.45 -1.88
CA ASP A 72 0.04 -27.69 -2.65
C ASP A 72 -0.54 -27.65 -4.08
N LYS A 73 -1.37 -26.65 -4.39
CA LYS A 73 -2.02 -26.49 -5.69
C LYS A 73 -1.71 -25.13 -6.28
N LYS A 74 -1.46 -25.09 -7.59
CA LYS A 74 -1.38 -23.83 -8.35
C LYS A 74 -2.66 -23.00 -8.13
N GLY A 75 -2.50 -21.72 -7.85
CA GLY A 75 -3.62 -20.82 -7.57
C GLY A 75 -4.08 -20.83 -6.12
N ILE A 76 -3.39 -21.55 -5.22
CA ILE A 76 -3.69 -21.61 -3.80
C ILE A 76 -2.48 -21.09 -3.02
N PHE A 77 -2.74 -20.19 -2.10
CA PHE A 77 -1.75 -19.52 -1.27
C PHE A 77 -2.06 -19.72 0.20
N ILE A 78 -1.00 -19.80 1.00
CA ILE A 78 -1.06 -19.99 2.44
C ILE A 78 -0.92 -18.62 3.09
N PRO A 79 -1.99 -18.06 3.67
CA PRO A 79 -1.90 -16.77 4.32
C PRO A 79 -1.14 -16.89 5.65
N VAL A 80 -0.55 -15.79 6.07
CA VAL A 80 0.11 -15.64 7.37
C VAL A 80 -0.69 -14.72 8.27
N LEU A 81 -0.51 -14.82 9.58
CA LEU A 81 -1.10 -13.88 10.54
C LEU A 81 -0.48 -12.50 10.34
N SER A 82 -1.18 -11.65 9.59
CA SER A 82 -0.72 -10.32 9.18
C SER A 82 -1.06 -9.26 10.21
N SER A 83 -2.24 -9.34 10.81
CA SER A 83 -2.67 -8.38 11.83
C SER A 83 -3.56 -9.02 12.89
N VAL A 84 -3.51 -8.46 14.08
CA VAL A 84 -4.37 -8.74 15.21
C VAL A 84 -5.00 -7.42 15.61
N ARG A 85 -6.31 -7.42 15.85
CA ARG A 85 -7.04 -6.26 16.37
C ARG A 85 -7.76 -6.61 17.64
N TRP A 86 -7.64 -5.75 18.64
CA TRP A 86 -8.46 -5.76 19.84
C TRP A 86 -9.45 -4.61 19.76
N TYR A 87 -10.75 -4.87 19.96
CA TYR A 87 -11.81 -3.85 19.98
C TYR A 87 -12.34 -3.55 21.39
N ASN A 88 -11.88 -4.34 22.36
CA ASN A 88 -12.08 -4.13 23.79
C ASN A 88 -11.02 -4.96 24.54
N ASN A 89 -11.03 -4.90 25.87
CA ASN A 89 -10.11 -5.66 26.71
C ASN A 89 -10.75 -6.85 27.45
N LYS A 90 -11.74 -7.53 26.87
CA LYS A 90 -12.35 -8.74 27.49
C LYS A 90 -11.34 -9.87 27.65
N SER A 91 -10.31 -9.91 26.81
CA SER A 91 -9.18 -10.81 26.92
C SER A 91 -8.21 -10.51 28.07
N LYS A 92 -8.40 -9.42 28.83
CA LYS A 92 -7.50 -8.97 29.90
C LYS A 92 -6.04 -8.87 29.43
N THR A 93 -5.87 -8.35 28.21
CA THR A 93 -4.57 -8.11 27.60
C THR A 93 -3.93 -6.90 28.27
N GLU A 94 -2.67 -7.06 28.70
CA GLU A 94 -1.80 -5.93 29.05
C GLU A 94 -1.15 -5.42 27.76
N PHE A 95 -1.43 -4.17 27.39
CA PHE A 95 -0.82 -3.53 26.22
C PHE A 95 0.47 -2.82 26.61
N PRO A 96 1.42 -2.64 25.67
CA PRO A 96 2.66 -1.92 25.95
C PRO A 96 2.41 -0.51 26.49
N LEU A 97 3.36 -0.01 27.29
CA LEU A 97 3.30 1.32 27.95
C LEU A 97 2.12 1.49 28.93
N GLY A 98 1.51 0.38 29.36
CA GLY A 98 0.35 0.41 30.25
C GLY A 98 -0.81 1.21 29.65
N LEU A 99 -1.00 1.10 28.33
CA LEU A 99 -2.17 1.66 27.66
C LEU A 99 -3.38 0.73 27.82
N ASP A 100 -4.56 1.33 27.83
CA ASP A 100 -5.83 0.63 27.76
C ASP A 100 -6.84 1.46 26.96
N PHE A 101 -8.06 0.95 26.78
CA PHE A 101 -9.12 1.60 26.00
C PHE A 101 -9.66 2.90 26.62
N ASN A 102 -9.28 3.24 27.86
CA ASN A 102 -9.71 4.46 28.54
C ASN A 102 -8.68 5.59 28.44
N ALA A 103 -7.53 5.35 27.80
CA ALA A 103 -6.53 6.41 27.61
C ALA A 103 -7.08 7.54 26.73
N ASP A 104 -6.96 8.77 27.22
CA ASP A 104 -7.32 9.99 26.48
C ASP A 104 -6.22 10.42 25.51
N PHE A 105 -6.55 11.36 24.63
CA PHE A 105 -5.65 11.84 23.58
C PHE A 105 -4.32 12.39 24.13
N GLU A 106 -4.36 13.17 25.21
CA GLU A 106 -3.16 13.76 25.80
C GLU A 106 -2.26 12.71 26.45
N SER A 107 -2.84 11.71 27.12
CA SER A 107 -2.11 10.56 27.67
C SER A 107 -1.46 9.73 26.56
N LEU A 108 -2.17 9.53 25.45
CA LEU A 108 -1.65 8.86 24.27
C LEU A 108 -0.47 9.64 23.69
N LYS A 109 -0.61 10.95 23.52
CA LYS A 109 0.45 11.83 23.02
C LYS A 109 1.67 11.85 23.94
N MET A 110 1.47 11.89 25.25
CA MET A 110 2.56 11.84 26.23
C MET A 110 3.34 10.51 26.17
N LYS A 111 2.64 9.38 26.00
CA LYS A 111 3.26 8.04 26.00
C LYS A 111 3.82 7.63 24.63
N LEU A 112 3.15 8.01 23.55
CA LEU A 112 3.45 7.58 22.18
C LEU A 112 4.07 8.70 21.33
N GLY A 113 4.09 9.95 21.78
CA GLY A 113 4.46 11.10 20.95
C GLY A 113 3.33 11.50 19.99
N GLU A 114 3.67 12.24 18.92
CA GLU A 114 2.68 12.65 17.91
C GLU A 114 2.07 11.45 17.15
N PRO A 115 0.81 11.57 16.70
CA PRO A 115 0.21 10.61 15.78
C PRO A 115 1.09 10.38 14.54
N THR A 116 1.12 9.16 14.05
CA THR A 116 1.82 8.80 12.81
C THR A 116 0.96 8.95 11.56
N LEU A 117 -0.35 9.12 11.73
CA LEU A 117 -1.29 9.39 10.65
C LEU A 117 -2.50 10.15 11.19
N LYS A 118 -2.95 11.15 10.44
CA LYS A 118 -4.20 11.87 10.64
C LYS A 118 -5.18 11.57 9.50
N SER A 119 -6.47 11.66 9.75
CA SER A 119 -7.48 11.48 8.70
C SER A 119 -7.30 12.45 7.52
N SER A 120 -6.93 13.71 7.77
CA SER A 120 -6.63 14.74 6.75
C SER A 120 -5.55 14.34 5.76
N GLU A 121 -4.56 13.58 6.23
CA GLU A 121 -3.41 13.14 5.44
C GLU A 121 -3.81 12.03 4.43
N ILE A 122 -4.99 11.41 4.61
CA ILE A 122 -5.55 10.45 3.66
C ILE A 122 -6.38 11.18 2.59
N SER A 123 -7.41 11.91 3.00
CA SER A 123 -8.26 12.71 2.11
C SER A 123 -9.20 13.62 2.91
N PRO A 124 -9.55 14.82 2.40
CA PRO A 124 -10.52 15.71 3.04
C PRO A 124 -11.89 15.08 3.33
N ILE A 125 -12.29 14.03 2.60
CA ILE A 125 -13.55 13.32 2.86
C ILE A 125 -13.56 12.57 4.20
N TRP A 126 -12.39 12.38 4.80
CA TRP A 126 -12.22 11.78 6.12
C TRP A 126 -12.18 12.84 7.22
N LEU A 127 -12.37 14.13 6.90
CA LEU A 127 -12.61 15.14 7.93
C LEU A 127 -14.08 15.14 8.33
N ASN A 128 -14.32 15.57 9.57
CA ASN A 128 -15.66 15.89 10.02
C ASN A 128 -16.19 17.13 9.27
N ASP A 129 -17.50 17.35 9.31
CA ASP A 129 -18.15 18.50 8.63
C ASP A 129 -17.59 19.86 9.07
N ASP A 130 -17.01 19.94 10.28
CA ASP A 130 -16.37 21.15 10.83
C ASP A 130 -14.88 21.29 10.48
N GLY A 131 -14.34 20.37 9.65
CA GLY A 131 -12.95 20.33 9.24
C GLY A 131 -11.99 19.71 10.27
N SER A 132 -12.49 19.19 11.39
CA SER A 132 -11.67 18.46 12.37
C SER A 132 -11.36 17.03 11.91
N GLU A 133 -10.33 16.44 12.51
CA GLU A 133 -9.91 15.06 12.23
C GLU A 133 -10.97 14.04 12.70
N SER A 134 -11.37 13.11 11.83
CA SER A 134 -12.26 12.00 12.23
C SER A 134 -11.51 10.94 13.05
N PHE A 135 -10.18 10.81 12.86
CA PHE A 135 -9.34 9.96 13.69
C PHE A 135 -7.85 10.32 13.63
N TYR A 136 -7.13 9.79 14.61
CA TYR A 136 -5.67 9.77 14.70
C TYR A 136 -5.19 8.33 14.86
N ARG A 137 -4.08 7.97 14.21
CA ARG A 137 -3.43 6.67 14.42
C ARG A 137 -2.02 6.83 14.92
N TRP A 138 -1.63 5.92 15.82
CA TRP A 138 -0.24 5.68 16.17
C TRP A 138 0.17 4.32 15.66
N LYS A 139 1.34 4.25 15.04
CA LYS A 139 2.04 3.03 14.64
C LYS A 139 3.46 3.10 15.19
N LYS A 140 3.86 2.11 15.99
CA LYS A 140 5.18 2.03 16.62
C LYS A 140 5.86 0.73 16.24
N PRO A 141 7.16 0.75 15.91
CA PRO A 141 7.92 -0.47 15.72
C PRO A 141 8.04 -1.22 17.07
N LEU A 142 7.82 -2.53 17.05
CA LEU A 142 8.13 -3.44 18.16
C LEU A 142 9.34 -4.32 17.88
N ASP A 143 9.49 -4.71 16.62
CA ASP A 143 10.54 -5.58 16.14
C ASP A 143 10.83 -5.18 14.69
N SER A 144 11.87 -4.38 14.51
CA SER A 144 12.26 -3.87 13.20
C SER A 144 12.88 -4.95 12.31
N GLU A 145 13.39 -6.05 12.86
CA GLU A 145 13.97 -7.14 12.07
C GLU A 145 12.87 -7.98 11.39
N ASN A 146 11.73 -8.12 12.07
CA ASN A 146 10.57 -8.88 11.59
C ASN A 146 9.42 -7.98 11.10
N ASP A 147 9.67 -6.69 10.89
CA ASP A 147 8.69 -5.69 10.46
C ASP A 147 7.41 -5.66 11.32
N ILE A 148 7.49 -5.98 12.62
CA ILE A 148 6.34 -6.01 13.50
C ILE A 148 6.11 -4.63 14.10
N VAL A 149 4.90 -4.13 13.91
CA VAL A 149 4.41 -2.88 14.47
C VAL A 149 3.21 -3.12 15.37
N TRP A 150 2.99 -2.19 16.29
CA TRP A 150 1.77 -2.10 17.08
C TRP A 150 1.26 -0.68 17.11
N GLY A 151 0.00 -0.51 17.47
CA GLY A 151 -0.62 0.78 17.38
C GLY A 151 -2.05 0.81 17.88
N LEU A 152 -2.69 1.93 17.60
CA LEU A 152 -4.10 2.15 17.89
C LEU A 152 -4.68 3.25 17.01
N GLU A 153 -6.02 3.24 16.90
CA GLU A 153 -6.81 4.30 16.29
C GLU A 153 -7.67 4.98 17.36
N PHE A 154 -7.48 6.29 17.52
CA PHE A 154 -8.28 7.15 18.39
C PHE A 154 -9.23 7.98 17.52
N THR A 155 -10.51 8.00 17.83
CA THR A 155 -11.53 8.63 16.99
C THR A 155 -11.98 9.98 17.53
N ASP A 156 -12.61 10.77 16.69
CA ASP A 156 -13.36 11.99 17.03
C ASP A 156 -14.32 11.84 18.24
N ARG A 157 -14.88 10.64 18.45
CA ARG A 157 -15.68 10.26 19.63
C ARG A 157 -14.90 10.16 20.95
N GLN A 158 -13.63 10.57 20.96
CA GLN A 158 -12.74 10.55 22.12
C GLN A 158 -12.53 9.16 22.74
N ILE A 159 -12.45 8.14 21.88
CA ILE A 159 -12.24 6.75 22.29
C ILE A 159 -11.19 6.07 21.43
N ILE A 160 -10.55 5.05 22.00
CA ILE A 160 -9.75 4.10 21.22
C ILE A 160 -10.70 3.10 20.57
N LYS A 161 -10.73 3.08 19.24
CA LYS A 161 -11.56 2.15 18.48
C LYS A 161 -10.98 0.74 18.48
N TYR A 162 -9.66 0.63 18.35
CA TYR A 162 -8.93 -0.63 18.46
C TYR A 162 -7.46 -0.41 18.80
N PHE A 163 -6.86 -1.43 19.42
CA PHE A 163 -5.41 -1.66 19.38
C PHE A 163 -5.09 -2.63 18.25
N SER A 164 -3.94 -2.46 17.60
CA SER A 164 -3.46 -3.36 16.57
C SER A 164 -2.03 -3.83 16.85
N LEU A 165 -1.73 -5.03 16.38
CA LEU A 165 -0.42 -5.66 16.33
C LEU A 165 -0.31 -6.37 14.99
N GLY A 166 0.79 -6.27 14.28
CA GLY A 166 0.90 -6.94 12.99
C GLY A 166 2.15 -6.58 12.22
N LEU A 167 2.24 -7.11 11.01
CA LEU A 167 3.28 -6.77 10.06
C LEU A 167 3.05 -5.33 9.58
N ASN A 168 4.13 -4.61 9.35
CA ASN A 168 4.14 -3.29 8.73
C ASN A 168 3.92 -3.40 7.22
N ASN A 169 2.83 -4.03 6.80
CA ASN A 169 2.52 -4.34 5.41
C ASN A 169 2.27 -3.05 4.61
N PRO A 170 3.20 -2.62 3.74
CA PRO A 170 3.02 -1.44 2.92
C PRO A 170 2.07 -1.75 1.76
N MET A 171 1.22 -0.79 1.41
CA MET A 171 0.44 -0.92 0.18
C MET A 171 1.27 -0.46 -1.02
N PRO A 172 1.29 -1.21 -2.14
CA PRO A 172 1.96 -0.74 -3.33
C PRO A 172 1.32 0.52 -3.91
N LEU A 173 2.17 1.46 -4.34
CA LEU A 173 1.76 2.66 -5.06
C LEU A 173 1.15 2.30 -6.42
N TYR A 174 1.76 1.34 -7.12
CA TYR A 174 1.27 0.79 -8.38
C TYR A 174 1.90 -0.57 -8.68
N HIS A 175 1.29 -1.29 -9.62
CA HIS A 175 1.76 -2.60 -10.09
C HIS A 175 2.05 -2.56 -11.59
N PHE A 176 3.04 -3.33 -12.01
CA PHE A 176 3.40 -3.64 -13.40
C PHE A 176 2.93 -5.03 -13.81
N TYR A 177 2.99 -5.98 -12.87
CA TYR A 177 2.42 -7.32 -13.00
C TYR A 177 2.11 -7.89 -11.61
N TYR A 178 1.10 -8.75 -11.52
CA TYR A 178 0.64 -9.31 -10.27
C TYR A 178 1.14 -10.75 -10.09
N GLU A 179 2.16 -10.92 -9.25
CA GLU A 179 2.70 -12.25 -8.89
C GLU A 179 1.63 -13.18 -8.30
N TRP A 180 0.65 -12.60 -7.60
CA TRP A 180 -0.54 -13.30 -7.12
C TRP A 180 -1.31 -14.05 -8.21
N LEU A 181 -1.36 -13.46 -9.40
CA LEU A 181 -2.03 -14.03 -10.57
C LEU A 181 -1.09 -14.92 -11.40
N TYR A 182 0.10 -15.26 -10.87
CA TYR A 182 1.17 -15.96 -11.57
C TYR A 182 1.65 -15.24 -12.82
N GLU A 183 1.57 -13.91 -12.81
CA GLU A 183 2.19 -13.10 -13.85
C GLU A 183 3.71 -12.99 -13.63
N SER A 184 4.43 -12.71 -14.70
CA SER A 184 5.89 -12.63 -14.69
C SER A 184 6.36 -11.32 -15.32
N PHE A 185 7.66 -11.03 -15.20
CA PHE A 185 8.26 -9.87 -15.86
C PHE A 185 8.05 -9.90 -17.40
N GLU A 186 8.01 -11.07 -18.02
CA GLU A 186 7.71 -11.24 -19.45
C GLU A 186 6.28 -10.80 -19.80
N LYS A 187 5.34 -10.89 -18.85
CA LYS A 187 3.99 -10.33 -19.02
C LYS A 187 4.04 -8.82 -19.18
N LEU A 188 4.85 -8.13 -18.38
CA LEU A 188 5.10 -6.70 -18.54
C LEU A 188 5.69 -6.40 -19.93
N LEU A 189 6.74 -7.12 -20.34
CA LEU A 189 7.42 -6.90 -21.62
C LEU A 189 6.52 -7.11 -22.85
N SER A 190 5.51 -7.97 -22.74
CA SER A 190 4.55 -8.25 -23.80
C SER A 190 3.23 -7.48 -23.67
N SER A 191 3.05 -6.73 -22.58
CA SER A 191 1.84 -5.95 -22.34
C SER A 191 1.79 -4.73 -23.26
N LYS A 192 0.58 -4.39 -23.70
CA LYS A 192 0.25 -3.12 -24.36
C LYS A 192 -0.69 -2.28 -23.51
N GLU A 193 -0.79 -2.60 -22.23
CA GLU A 193 -1.65 -1.87 -21.30
C GLU A 193 -1.08 -0.48 -21.05
N PHE A 194 -1.90 0.54 -21.32
CA PHE A 194 -1.54 1.94 -21.11
C PHE A 194 -1.05 2.24 -19.70
N TYR A 195 -1.70 1.69 -18.67
CA TYR A 195 -1.33 1.98 -17.28
C TYR A 195 0.08 1.48 -16.94
N ASN A 196 0.50 0.35 -17.49
CA ASN A 196 1.89 -0.09 -17.39
C ASN A 196 2.83 0.89 -18.11
N THR A 197 2.51 1.31 -19.34
CA THR A 197 3.30 2.29 -20.08
C THR A 197 3.44 3.62 -19.30
N ALA A 198 2.34 4.13 -18.75
CA ALA A 198 2.33 5.35 -17.95
C ALA A 198 3.16 5.18 -16.66
N HIS A 199 3.01 4.08 -15.92
CA HIS A 199 3.83 3.83 -14.73
C HIS A 199 5.32 3.67 -15.04
N LEU A 200 5.67 3.11 -16.20
CA LEU A 200 7.06 3.04 -16.65
C LEU A 200 7.63 4.44 -16.90
N MET A 201 6.84 5.34 -17.52
CA MET A 201 7.26 6.73 -17.75
C MET A 201 7.42 7.49 -16.42
N PHE A 202 6.54 7.26 -15.44
CA PHE A 202 6.68 7.81 -14.10
C PHE A 202 7.98 7.34 -13.43
N LEU A 203 8.28 6.04 -13.54
CA LEU A 203 9.49 5.47 -12.99
C LEU A 203 10.74 6.03 -13.67
N GLN A 204 10.74 6.24 -15.00
CA GLN A 204 11.84 6.89 -15.69
C GLN A 204 12.04 8.32 -15.17
N TRP A 205 10.97 9.10 -15.03
CA TRP A 205 11.04 10.44 -14.44
C TRP A 205 11.64 10.43 -13.04
N ALA A 206 11.21 9.50 -12.18
CA ALA A 206 11.72 9.39 -10.82
C ALA A 206 13.21 8.98 -10.79
N ILE A 207 13.63 8.08 -11.68
CA ILE A 207 15.04 7.70 -11.85
C ILE A 207 15.83 8.93 -12.28
N GLU A 208 15.45 9.61 -13.36
CA GLU A 208 16.13 10.81 -13.89
C GLU A 208 16.36 11.89 -12.83
N ASN A 209 15.40 12.06 -11.92
CA ASN A 209 15.44 13.06 -10.85
C ASN A 209 16.09 12.57 -9.53
N ASP A 210 16.78 11.42 -9.52
CA ASP A 210 17.43 10.86 -8.32
C ASP A 210 16.47 10.58 -7.15
N LEU A 211 15.20 10.31 -7.45
CA LEU A 211 14.16 10.12 -6.42
C LEU A 211 13.99 8.68 -5.97
N VAL A 212 14.57 7.71 -6.70
CA VAL A 212 14.52 6.30 -6.32
C VAL A 212 15.61 5.97 -5.30
N ARG A 213 15.31 5.09 -4.36
CA ARG A 213 16.31 4.48 -3.48
C ARG A 213 16.99 3.34 -4.24
N THR A 214 18.30 3.28 -4.17
CA THR A 214 19.09 2.25 -4.87
C THR A 214 20.12 1.61 -3.94
N ASP A 215 20.22 0.29 -4.00
CA ASP A 215 21.41 -0.44 -3.53
C ASP A 215 22.56 -0.34 -4.55
N GLU A 216 23.70 -1.00 -4.28
CA GLU A 216 24.85 -1.00 -5.20
C GLU A 216 24.50 -1.51 -6.61
N GLN A 217 23.67 -2.56 -6.71
CA GLN A 217 23.26 -3.15 -7.99
C GLN A 217 22.30 -2.22 -8.74
N GLN A 218 21.26 -1.74 -8.06
CA GLN A 218 20.25 -0.84 -8.60
C GLN A 218 20.84 0.51 -9.02
N SER A 219 21.90 0.98 -8.33
CA SER A 219 22.55 2.26 -8.64
C SER A 219 23.20 2.25 -10.03
N ALA A 220 23.84 1.15 -10.41
CA ALA A 220 24.42 1.00 -11.74
C ALA A 220 23.34 0.99 -12.84
N VAL A 221 22.25 0.26 -12.60
CA VAL A 221 21.11 0.19 -13.53
C VAL A 221 20.43 1.56 -13.69
N ALA A 222 20.19 2.27 -12.58
CA ALA A 222 19.60 3.60 -12.60
C ALA A 222 20.47 4.60 -13.39
N ARG A 223 21.79 4.59 -13.20
CA ARG A 223 22.72 5.41 -13.98
C ARG A 223 22.64 5.10 -15.47
N ASP A 224 22.68 3.82 -15.85
CA ASP A 224 22.66 3.43 -17.26
C ASP A 224 21.31 3.76 -17.93
N ILE A 225 20.20 3.75 -17.18
CA ILE A 225 18.90 4.24 -17.66
C ILE A 225 18.95 5.75 -17.93
N LYS A 226 19.48 6.55 -16.99
CA LYS A 226 19.63 8.01 -17.18
C LYS A 226 20.45 8.38 -18.40
N GLU A 227 21.49 7.59 -18.68
CA GLU A 227 22.38 7.78 -19.83
C GLU A 227 21.78 7.20 -21.13
N GLY A 228 20.55 6.66 -21.09
CA GLY A 228 19.86 6.10 -22.26
C GLY A 228 20.43 4.76 -22.74
N LYS A 229 21.23 4.07 -21.93
CA LYS A 229 21.90 2.81 -22.26
C LYS A 229 21.04 1.58 -21.97
N LEU A 230 20.16 1.66 -20.98
CA LEU A 230 19.22 0.60 -20.61
C LEU A 230 17.78 1.13 -20.59
N PRO A 231 16.78 0.29 -20.92
CA PRO A 231 15.39 0.67 -20.75
C PRO A 231 14.99 0.65 -19.27
N VAL A 232 13.99 1.46 -18.90
CA VAL A 232 13.48 1.57 -17.51
C VAL A 232 13.04 0.23 -16.92
N THR A 233 12.62 -0.72 -17.75
CA THR A 233 12.19 -2.07 -17.33
C THR A 233 13.30 -2.86 -16.65
N GLU A 234 14.58 -2.56 -16.91
CA GLU A 234 15.70 -3.24 -16.24
C GLU A 234 15.79 -2.87 -14.75
N TRP A 235 15.27 -1.70 -14.34
CA TRP A 235 15.17 -1.37 -12.93
C TRP A 235 14.13 -2.25 -12.22
N ILE A 236 12.99 -2.51 -12.86
CA ILE A 236 11.97 -3.44 -12.34
C ILE A 236 12.54 -4.87 -12.26
N ARG A 237 13.33 -5.28 -13.26
CA ARG A 237 14.04 -6.57 -13.22
C ARG A 237 15.00 -6.64 -12.02
N ALA A 238 15.72 -5.55 -11.73
CA ALA A 238 16.63 -5.47 -10.60
C ALA A 238 15.89 -5.48 -9.24
N LEU A 239 14.68 -4.91 -9.17
CA LEU A 239 13.81 -4.96 -7.99
C LEU A 239 13.27 -6.38 -7.71
N LYS A 240 13.23 -7.25 -8.73
CA LYS A 240 12.76 -8.64 -8.65
C LYS A 240 11.31 -8.79 -8.17
N ARG A 241 10.48 -7.77 -8.36
CA ARG A 241 9.04 -7.80 -8.05
C ARG A 241 8.23 -6.92 -8.99
N GLY A 242 6.94 -7.24 -9.12
CA GLY A 242 6.04 -6.58 -10.07
C GLY A 242 5.35 -5.31 -9.58
N TYR A 243 5.82 -4.68 -8.51
CA TYR A 243 5.15 -3.55 -7.87
C TYR A 243 6.15 -2.58 -7.26
N ILE A 244 5.72 -1.33 -7.04
CA ILE A 244 6.50 -0.26 -6.44
C ILE A 244 5.89 0.15 -5.10
N LEU A 245 6.72 0.27 -4.07
CA LEU A 245 6.36 0.75 -2.74
C LEU A 245 6.80 2.20 -2.53
N GLU A 246 6.25 2.87 -1.52
CA GLU A 246 6.74 4.19 -1.09
C GLU A 246 8.22 4.16 -0.67
N ASP A 247 8.64 3.09 0.01
CA ASP A 247 10.02 2.93 0.49
C ASP A 247 11.05 2.74 -0.63
N ASP A 248 10.60 2.51 -1.87
CA ASP A 248 11.45 2.51 -3.06
C ASP A 248 11.89 3.93 -3.46
N PHE A 249 11.37 4.97 -2.80
CA PHE A 249 11.74 6.36 -3.03
C PHE A 249 12.61 6.94 -1.90
N SER A 250 13.53 7.81 -2.26
CA SER A 250 14.47 8.51 -1.38
C SER A 250 14.02 9.93 -1.04
N ALA A 251 13.22 10.55 -1.91
CA ALA A 251 12.76 11.92 -1.79
C ALA A 251 11.38 12.13 -2.43
N GLU A 252 10.75 13.27 -2.15
CA GLU A 252 9.43 13.65 -2.67
C GLU A 252 8.30 12.62 -2.38
N VAL A 253 8.49 11.71 -1.41
CA VAL A 253 7.53 10.66 -1.05
C VAL A 253 6.11 11.20 -0.81
N PRO A 254 5.89 12.32 -0.08
CA PRO A 254 4.56 12.86 0.09
C PRO A 254 3.88 13.29 -1.22
N PHE A 255 4.63 13.82 -2.19
CA PHE A 255 4.12 14.15 -3.51
C PHE A 255 3.76 12.89 -4.28
N ILE A 256 4.68 11.93 -4.33
CA ILE A 256 4.53 10.68 -5.09
C ILE A 256 3.30 9.91 -4.60
N HIS A 257 3.18 9.73 -3.28
CA HIS A 257 2.00 9.15 -2.67
C HIS A 257 0.74 9.95 -3.04
N ALA A 258 0.75 11.26 -2.79
CA ALA A 258 -0.41 12.11 -3.05
C ALA A 258 -0.79 12.20 -4.52
N TYR A 259 0.09 11.89 -5.49
CA TYR A 259 -0.22 12.00 -6.91
C TYR A 259 -0.63 10.66 -7.54
N LEU A 260 -0.09 9.54 -7.04
CA LEU A 260 -0.40 8.19 -7.51
C LEU A 260 -1.58 7.56 -6.78
N GLN A 261 -1.71 7.82 -5.49
CA GLN A 261 -2.74 7.23 -4.62
C GLN A 261 -3.82 8.24 -4.24
N ASN A 262 -3.88 9.39 -4.92
CA ASN A 262 -4.78 10.46 -4.53
C ASN A 262 -6.24 10.01 -4.53
N MET A 263 -6.80 9.83 -3.35
CA MET A 263 -8.24 9.76 -3.14
C MET A 263 -8.76 11.09 -2.56
N SER A 264 -7.98 12.18 -2.61
CA SER A 264 -8.38 13.50 -2.12
C SER A 264 -9.48 14.13 -2.98
N GLY A 265 -10.24 15.02 -2.36
CA GLY A 265 -11.30 15.82 -3.00
C GLY A 265 -10.81 16.86 -4.02
N HIS A 266 -9.51 16.91 -4.35
CA HIS A 266 -8.99 17.82 -5.39
C HIS A 266 -9.00 17.20 -6.80
N ASP A 267 -9.31 15.91 -6.90
CA ASP A 267 -9.46 15.21 -8.17
C ASP A 267 -8.21 15.31 -9.07
N ILE A 268 -7.02 15.15 -8.49
CA ILE A 268 -5.73 15.11 -9.21
C ILE A 268 -5.14 13.71 -9.08
N LEU A 269 -5.02 12.97 -10.19
CA LEU A 269 -4.52 11.60 -10.21
C LEU A 269 -3.63 11.38 -11.44
N TYR A 270 -2.42 10.86 -11.22
CA TYR A 270 -1.41 10.69 -12.27
C TYR A 270 -1.94 9.97 -13.52
N THR A 271 -2.51 8.78 -13.35
CA THR A 271 -2.96 7.95 -14.48
C THR A 271 -4.06 8.62 -15.29
N ARG A 272 -4.90 9.44 -14.66
CA ARG A 272 -5.92 10.23 -15.34
C ARG A 272 -5.34 11.42 -16.09
N ASP A 273 -4.46 12.18 -15.46
CA ASP A 273 -3.78 13.33 -16.09
C ASP A 273 -3.03 12.89 -17.35
N VAL A 274 -2.34 11.74 -17.28
CA VAL A 274 -1.68 11.16 -18.46
C VAL A 274 -2.69 10.71 -19.49
N ALA A 275 -3.75 9.97 -19.11
CA ALA A 275 -4.79 9.54 -20.06
C ALA A 275 -5.40 10.73 -20.81
N TYR A 276 -5.71 11.81 -20.11
CA TYR A 276 -6.35 13.00 -20.67
C TYR A 276 -5.45 13.77 -21.65
N SER A 277 -4.14 13.57 -21.56
CA SER A 277 -3.17 14.15 -22.48
C SER A 277 -3.10 13.40 -23.81
N PHE A 278 -3.56 12.15 -23.86
CA PHE A 278 -3.58 11.32 -25.07
C PHE A 278 -4.97 11.10 -25.67
N LEU A 279 -6.04 11.40 -24.92
CA LEU A 279 -7.42 11.33 -25.41
C LEU A 279 -7.82 12.63 -26.11
N THR A 280 -8.32 12.50 -27.33
CA THR A 280 -8.49 13.61 -28.28
C THR A 280 -9.83 14.33 -28.17
N THR A 281 -10.83 13.75 -27.51
CA THR A 281 -12.18 14.33 -27.39
C THR A 281 -12.67 14.36 -25.95
N ALA A 282 -13.66 15.23 -25.68
CA ALA A 282 -14.25 15.36 -24.35
C ALA A 282 -14.97 14.07 -23.91
N GLU A 283 -15.67 13.43 -24.85
CA GLU A 283 -16.42 12.20 -24.60
C GLU A 283 -15.51 11.05 -24.16
N LEU A 284 -14.31 10.95 -24.76
CA LEU A 284 -13.33 9.96 -24.36
C LEU A 284 -12.76 10.25 -22.97
N LYS A 285 -12.55 11.52 -22.62
CA LYS A 285 -12.07 11.90 -21.28
C LYS A 285 -13.10 11.63 -20.19
N GLU A 286 -14.37 11.91 -20.46
CA GLU A 286 -15.48 11.64 -19.53
C GLU A 286 -15.60 10.15 -19.18
N ASN A 287 -15.29 9.26 -20.13
CA ASN A 287 -15.26 7.81 -19.90
C ASN A 287 -13.92 7.19 -20.34
N TYR A 288 -12.82 7.62 -19.72
CA TYR A 288 -11.47 7.17 -20.10
C TYR A 288 -11.17 5.68 -19.82
N PHE A 289 -12.03 5.01 -19.04
CA PHE A 289 -12.02 3.56 -18.85
C PHE A 289 -12.91 2.80 -19.85
N GLY A 290 -13.65 3.50 -20.70
CA GLY A 290 -14.48 2.88 -21.73
C GLY A 290 -13.65 2.15 -22.79
N GLU A 291 -14.28 1.22 -23.51
CA GLU A 291 -13.62 0.40 -24.53
C GLU A 291 -12.91 1.25 -25.60
N ALA A 292 -13.57 2.31 -26.08
CA ALA A 292 -13.02 3.21 -27.10
C ALA A 292 -11.76 3.95 -26.59
N ALA A 293 -11.83 4.53 -25.40
CA ALA A 293 -10.70 5.23 -24.79
C ALA A 293 -9.55 4.26 -24.49
N THR A 294 -9.85 3.09 -23.90
CA THR A 294 -8.86 2.04 -23.61
C THR A 294 -8.13 1.58 -24.86
N LYS A 295 -8.84 1.41 -25.98
CA LYS A 295 -8.23 1.04 -27.27
C LYS A 295 -7.21 2.10 -27.73
N GLN A 296 -7.59 3.38 -27.69
CA GLN A 296 -6.69 4.48 -28.06
C GLN A 296 -5.49 4.59 -27.12
N LEU A 297 -5.73 4.46 -25.81
CA LEU A 297 -4.68 4.52 -24.80
C LEU A 297 -3.67 3.36 -24.95
N ASN A 298 -4.12 2.16 -25.27
CA ASN A 298 -3.25 0.99 -25.48
C ASN A 298 -2.42 1.06 -26.78
N GLU A 299 -2.70 2.02 -27.67
CA GLU A 299 -1.86 2.32 -28.84
C GLU A 299 -0.68 3.24 -28.48
N ILE A 300 -0.70 3.87 -27.30
CA ILE A 300 0.37 4.75 -26.83
C ILE A 300 1.59 3.90 -26.44
N ALA A 301 2.62 3.97 -27.28
CA ALA A 301 3.88 3.28 -27.05
C ALA A 301 4.81 4.05 -26.09
N TYR A 302 5.68 3.30 -25.43
CA TYR A 302 6.82 3.86 -24.71
C TYR A 302 7.87 4.37 -25.69
N ASN A 303 8.00 5.69 -25.83
CA ASN A 303 9.02 6.36 -26.64
C ASN A 303 9.29 7.76 -26.10
N GLU A 304 10.38 8.38 -26.58
CA GLU A 304 10.84 9.71 -26.13
C GLU A 304 9.76 10.79 -26.28
N SER A 305 9.05 10.82 -27.41
CA SER A 305 8.03 11.86 -27.66
C SER A 305 6.88 11.79 -26.67
N ASN A 306 6.40 10.58 -26.35
CA ASN A 306 5.33 10.40 -25.37
C ASN A 306 5.86 10.62 -23.94
N TYR A 307 7.09 10.19 -23.65
CA TYR A 307 7.73 10.42 -22.36
C TYR A 307 7.86 11.91 -22.04
N GLU A 308 8.29 12.76 -22.98
CA GLU A 308 8.41 14.20 -22.77
C GLU A 308 7.07 14.88 -22.42
N ILE A 309 5.95 14.41 -22.99
CA ILE A 309 4.61 14.87 -22.61
C ILE A 309 4.33 14.52 -21.14
N VAL A 310 4.57 13.26 -20.76
CA VAL A 310 4.33 12.77 -19.40
C VAL A 310 5.23 13.46 -18.37
N LYS A 311 6.51 13.63 -18.68
CA LYS A 311 7.49 14.35 -17.86
C LYS A 311 7.04 15.77 -17.55
N SER A 312 6.63 16.52 -18.57
CA SER A 312 6.12 17.90 -18.41
C SER A 312 4.90 17.97 -17.47
N ILE A 313 4.01 16.97 -17.54
CA ILE A 313 2.86 16.87 -16.64
C ILE A 313 3.32 16.63 -15.20
N ILE A 314 4.22 15.68 -14.98
CA ILE A 314 4.71 15.35 -13.63
C ILE A 314 5.45 16.56 -13.03
N ASP A 315 6.32 17.22 -13.79
CA ASP A 315 7.06 18.41 -13.34
C ASP A 315 6.12 19.55 -12.93
N LYS A 316 5.09 19.80 -13.74
CA LYS A 316 4.04 20.78 -13.40
C LYS A 316 3.33 20.41 -12.09
N ARG A 317 2.93 19.15 -11.92
CA ARG A 317 2.24 18.71 -10.70
C ARG A 317 3.14 18.74 -9.47
N LEU A 318 4.42 18.44 -9.60
CA LEU A 318 5.39 18.58 -8.51
C LEU A 318 5.49 20.05 -8.08
N ALA A 319 5.54 20.99 -9.02
CA ALA A 319 5.56 22.42 -8.72
C ALA A 319 4.28 22.88 -7.98
N GLU A 320 3.09 22.49 -8.48
CA GLU A 320 1.81 22.78 -7.82
C GLU A 320 1.74 22.18 -6.41
N TYR A 321 2.24 20.96 -6.23
CA TYR A 321 2.27 20.32 -4.91
C TYR A 321 3.21 21.04 -3.94
N LYS A 322 4.36 21.54 -4.42
CA LYS A 322 5.29 22.34 -3.62
C LYS A 322 4.71 23.69 -3.23
N GLU A 323 3.94 24.31 -4.12
CA GLU A 323 3.33 25.63 -3.88
C GLU A 323 2.14 25.54 -2.91
N HIS A 324 1.21 24.62 -3.16
CA HIS A 324 -0.08 24.63 -2.47
C HIS A 324 -0.66 23.23 -2.24
N LYS A 325 0.14 22.16 -2.29
CA LYS A 325 -0.31 20.78 -1.97
C LYS A 325 -1.57 20.35 -2.73
N PHE A 326 -1.66 20.75 -4.01
CA PHE A 326 -2.85 20.58 -4.88
C PHE A 326 -4.13 21.33 -4.47
N SER A 327 -4.14 22.13 -3.40
CA SER A 327 -5.35 22.84 -2.96
C SER A 327 -5.98 23.75 -4.02
N ASN A 328 -5.15 24.29 -4.92
CA ASN A 328 -5.56 25.19 -6.00
C ASN A 328 -5.42 24.54 -7.39
N SER A 329 -5.08 23.24 -7.46
CA SER A 329 -4.90 22.53 -8.73
C SER A 329 -6.23 22.34 -9.43
N LYS A 330 -6.19 22.36 -10.77
CA LYS A 330 -7.32 21.98 -11.62
C LYS A 330 -6.98 20.70 -12.39
N GLN A 331 -8.02 19.94 -12.72
CA GLN A 331 -7.93 18.82 -13.65
C GLN A 331 -7.46 19.33 -15.03
N LEU A 332 -6.66 18.51 -15.73
CA LEU A 332 -6.10 18.83 -17.05
C LEU A 332 -7.12 18.73 -18.19
#